data_AF-A0A499VG51-F1
#
_entry.id   AF-A0A499VG51-F1
#
_cell.length_a   1.000
_cell.length_b   1.000
_cell.length_c   1.000
_cell.angle_alpha   90.00
_cell.angle_beta   90.00
_cell.angle_gamma   90.00
#
_symmetry.space_group_name_H-M   'P 1'
#
loop_
_entity.id
_entity.type
_entity.pdbx_description
1 polymer ?
#
loop_
_entity_poly.entity_id
_entity_poly.type
_entity_poly.pdbx_seq_one_letter_code
_entity_poly.pdbx_strand_id
1 'polypeptide(L)'
;MLALHEPQSDVVRTDSGLSEGTEVGSLYDPMLSKVIAYGPDRPTALRRLRAALAETVTLGVQTNAGFLRRLLAHPAVVAGDLDTGLVEREVDGLVAQAVPPEVYAAAALLRHAALGPRLQGPRIPPGPSGHPGPPGPQGPPARPGPPPGSIRSPCPTAGVWAASVPGRLTTCGRRGRIP
;
A
#
# COMPACT_ATOMS: atom_id res chain seq x y z
N MET A 1 2.34 -20.35 18.62
CA MET A 1 3.58 -20.11 17.85
C MET A 1 3.55 -18.70 17.30
N LEU A 2 4.54 -17.87 17.62
CA LEU A 2 4.56 -16.45 17.25
C LEU A 2 4.82 -16.26 15.75
N ALA A 3 4.04 -15.42 15.07
CA ALA A 3 4.32 -14.93 13.72
C ALA A 3 4.69 -13.45 13.78
N LEU A 4 5.77 -13.06 13.09
CA LEU A 4 6.43 -11.77 13.30
C LEU A 4 6.78 -11.11 11.96
N HIS A 5 6.34 -9.87 11.77
CA HIS A 5 6.83 -8.98 10.73
C HIS A 5 7.21 -7.65 11.38
N GLU A 6 8.48 -7.29 11.28
CA GLU A 6 9.01 -6.03 11.80
C GLU A 6 9.16 -5.01 10.68
N PRO A 7 8.84 -3.72 10.94
CA PRO A 7 8.98 -2.68 9.93
C PRO A 7 10.47 -2.45 9.63
N GLN A 8 10.81 -2.32 8.35
CA GLN A 8 12.17 -2.08 7.89
C GLN A 8 12.22 -0.85 6.99
N SER A 9 12.98 0.17 7.39
CA SER A 9 13.32 1.32 6.54
C SER A 9 14.52 2.09 7.12
N ASP A 10 15.19 2.90 6.31
CA ASP A 10 16.33 3.72 6.76
C ASP A 10 15.97 4.73 7.87
N VAL A 11 14.68 5.00 8.06
CA VAL A 11 14.15 6.00 9.01
C VAL A 11 13.42 5.38 10.18
N VAL A 12 13.41 4.04 10.27
CA VAL A 12 12.75 3.26 11.33
C VAL A 12 13.74 2.22 11.85
N ARG A 13 13.94 2.21 13.16
CA ARG A 13 14.71 1.18 13.86
C ARG A 13 13.76 0.36 14.74
N THR A 14 13.87 -0.95 14.65
CA THR A 14 13.16 -1.88 15.52
C THR A 14 14.17 -2.58 16.41
N ASP A 15 14.08 -2.37 17.72
CA ASP A 15 14.88 -3.09 18.71
C ASP A 15 13.99 -4.19 19.31
N SER A 16 14.18 -5.44 18.90
CA SER A 16 13.42 -6.60 19.41
C SER A 16 14.32 -7.78 19.70
N GLY A 17 13.92 -8.57 20.71
CA GLY A 17 14.45 -9.90 20.99
C GLY A 17 13.53 -11.03 20.51
N LEU A 18 12.50 -10.71 19.73
CA LEU A 18 11.53 -11.71 19.25
C LEU A 18 12.07 -12.46 18.03
N SER A 19 11.61 -13.69 17.87
CA SER A 19 11.78 -14.49 16.67
C SER A 19 10.51 -15.26 16.39
N GLU A 20 10.24 -15.57 15.12
CA GLU A 20 9.13 -16.46 14.81
C GLU A 20 9.30 -17.80 15.53
N GLY A 21 8.19 -18.37 16.00
CA GLY A 21 8.24 -19.60 16.76
C GLY A 21 8.42 -19.42 18.27
N THR A 22 8.95 -18.30 18.74
CA THR A 22 9.22 -18.06 20.17
C THR A 22 7.94 -18.09 21.01
N GLU A 23 8.03 -18.71 22.19
CA GLU A 23 7.00 -18.66 23.21
C GLU A 23 7.22 -17.46 24.13
N VAL A 24 6.19 -16.63 24.29
CA VAL A 24 6.23 -15.46 25.18
C VAL A 24 5.54 -15.83 26.49
N GLY A 25 6.35 -16.04 27.53
CA GLY A 25 5.86 -16.36 28.88
C GLY A 25 5.56 -15.12 29.72
N SER A 26 4.96 -15.32 30.90
CA SER A 26 4.56 -14.27 31.83
C SER A 26 5.55 -14.01 32.97
N LEU A 27 6.75 -14.60 32.92
CA LEU A 27 7.74 -14.54 34.00
C LEU A 27 8.53 -13.23 34.04
N TYR A 28 8.50 -12.45 32.96
CA TYR A 28 9.22 -11.19 32.80
C TYR A 28 8.28 -10.06 32.35
N ASP A 29 8.79 -8.83 32.35
CA ASP A 29 8.07 -7.67 31.81
C ASP A 29 7.60 -7.94 30.36
N PRO A 30 6.33 -7.68 30.00
CA PRO A 30 5.78 -7.92 28.67
C PRO A 30 6.33 -7.01 27.54
N MET A 31 7.51 -6.40 27.70
CA MET A 31 8.12 -5.58 26.67
C MET A 31 8.60 -6.45 25.49
N LEU A 32 7.86 -6.40 24.38
CA LEU A 32 8.09 -7.22 23.18
C LEU A 32 9.12 -6.64 22.20
N SER A 33 8.98 -5.35 21.87
CA SER A 33 9.77 -4.67 20.84
C SER A 33 9.66 -3.17 21.01
N LYS A 34 10.69 -2.44 20.59
CA LYS A 34 10.73 -0.99 20.55
C LYS A 34 10.87 -0.52 19.10
N VAL A 35 9.80 0.07 18.56
CA VAL A 35 9.81 0.68 17.22
C VAL A 35 10.08 2.18 17.36
N ILE A 36 11.11 2.66 16.69
CA ILE A 36 11.59 4.04 16.75
C ILE A 36 11.61 4.59 15.34
N ALA A 37 11.01 5.76 15.10
CA ALA A 37 11.08 6.42 13.80
C ALA A 37 11.69 7.82 13.94
N TYR A 38 12.49 8.21 12.95
CA TYR A 38 13.11 9.51 12.86
C TYR A 38 12.54 10.33 11.68
N GLY A 39 12.51 11.64 11.83
CA GLY A 39 12.09 12.58 10.80
C GLY A 39 12.74 13.95 10.99
N PRO A 40 12.78 14.77 9.92
CA PRO A 40 13.33 16.13 9.98
C PRO A 40 12.50 17.05 10.90
N ASP A 41 11.23 16.71 11.12
CA ASP A 41 10.32 17.42 12.00
C ASP A 41 9.42 16.43 12.74
N ARG A 42 8.82 16.91 13.84
CA ARG A 42 7.96 16.11 14.71
C ARG A 42 6.73 15.53 13.97
N PRO A 43 5.98 16.29 13.15
CA PRO A 43 4.90 15.71 12.35
C PRO A 43 5.36 14.56 11.45
N THR A 44 6.53 14.67 10.83
CA THR A 44 7.09 13.64 9.95
C THR A 44 7.50 12.40 10.72
N ALA A 45 8.15 12.55 11.87
CA ALA A 45 8.48 11.44 12.76
C ALA A 45 7.22 10.71 13.24
N LEU A 46 6.18 11.44 13.65
CA LEU A 46 4.89 10.85 14.04
C LEU A 46 4.22 10.06 12.91
N ARG A 47 4.19 10.62 11.69
CA ARG A 47 3.63 9.91 10.52
C ARG A 47 4.40 8.62 10.23
N ARG A 48 5.74 8.68 10.26
CA ARG A 48 6.61 7.51 10.04
C ARG A 48 6.43 6.45 11.12
N LEU A 49 6.38 6.84 12.39
CA LEU A 49 6.15 5.91 13.50
C LEU A 49 4.77 5.23 13.39
N ARG A 50 3.73 5.98 13.02
CA ARG A 50 2.40 5.42 12.80
C ARG A 50 2.36 4.43 11.63
N ALA A 51 3.09 4.71 10.55
CA ALA A 51 3.21 3.80 9.43
C ALA A 51 3.99 2.52 9.82
N ALA A 52 5.12 2.67 10.51
CA ALA A 52 5.90 1.54 11.00
C ALA A 52 5.08 0.62 11.92
N LEU A 53 4.36 1.19 12.89
CA LEU A 53 3.46 0.42 13.75
C LEU A 53 2.28 -0.21 12.98
N ALA A 54 1.94 0.32 11.80
CA ALA A 54 0.91 -0.27 10.96
C ALA A 54 1.38 -1.49 10.18
N GLU A 55 2.68 -1.54 9.88
CA GLU A 55 3.36 -2.64 9.22
C GLU A 55 3.79 -3.73 10.20
N THR A 56 3.91 -3.42 11.50
CA THR A 56 4.24 -4.40 12.54
C THR A 56 3.16 -5.47 12.65
N VAL A 57 3.55 -6.74 12.49
CA VAL A 57 2.70 -7.91 12.75
C VAL A 57 3.33 -8.72 13.87
N THR A 58 2.56 -8.96 14.93
CA THR A 58 2.98 -9.81 16.06
C THR A 58 1.78 -10.65 16.48
N LEU A 59 1.57 -11.77 15.80
CA LEU A 59 0.42 -12.64 16.03
C LEU A 59 0.77 -13.76 17.01
N GLY A 60 -0.17 -14.12 17.87
CA GLY A 60 0.00 -15.10 18.94
C GLY A 60 0.06 -14.47 20.34
N VAL A 61 0.16 -13.14 20.42
CA VAL A 61 0.07 -12.36 21.66
C VAL A 61 -0.76 -11.10 21.41
N GLN A 62 -1.42 -10.59 22.45
CA GLN A 62 -2.06 -9.28 22.39
C GLN A 62 -1.00 -8.19 22.50
N THR A 63 -1.15 -7.11 21.72
CA THR A 63 -0.20 -5.99 21.72
C THR A 63 -0.92 -4.65 21.83
N ASN A 64 -0.23 -3.65 22.36
CA ASN A 64 -0.72 -2.28 22.45
C ASN A 64 -0.51 -1.47 21.15
N ALA A 65 -0.02 -2.08 20.07
CA ALA A 65 0.33 -1.38 18.83
C ALA A 65 -0.85 -0.58 18.24
N GLY A 66 -2.07 -1.14 18.28
CA GLY A 66 -3.28 -0.45 17.85
C GLY A 66 -3.61 0.79 18.70
N PHE A 67 -3.42 0.71 20.01
CA PHE A 67 -3.57 1.84 20.93
C PHE A 67 -2.55 2.93 20.62
N LEU A 68 -1.27 2.58 20.50
CA LEU A 68 -0.20 3.53 20.18
C LEU A 68 -0.44 4.25 18.85
N ARG A 69 -0.91 3.53 17.81
CA ARG A 69 -1.26 4.15 16.52
C ARG A 69 -2.36 5.20 16.64
N ARG A 70 -3.36 4.99 17.49
CA ARG A 70 -4.43 5.97 17.77
C ARG A 70 -3.91 7.12 18.62
N LEU A 71 -3.10 6.85 19.64
CA LEU A 71 -2.50 7.88 20.49
C LEU A 71 -1.62 8.84 19.66
N LEU A 72 -0.76 8.32 18.79
CA LEU A 72 0.06 9.14 17.89
C LEU A 72 -0.77 9.94 16.85
N ALA A 73 -2.05 9.60 16.69
CA ALA A 73 -3.01 10.33 15.87
C ALA A 73 -3.78 11.41 16.63
N HIS A 74 -3.75 11.36 17.95
CA HIS A 74 -4.57 12.23 18.78
C HIS A 74 -4.15 13.69 18.61
N PRO A 75 -5.09 14.65 18.49
CA PRO A 75 -4.78 16.06 18.25
C PRO A 75 -3.81 16.66 19.28
N ALA A 76 -3.98 16.36 20.57
CA ALA A 76 -3.09 16.82 21.64
C ALA A 76 -1.65 16.30 21.44
N VAL A 77 -1.52 15.01 21.06
CA VAL A 77 -0.21 14.43 20.73
C VAL A 77 0.36 15.05 19.49
N VAL A 78 -0.42 15.32 18.43
CA VAL A 78 0.09 15.96 17.21
C VAL A 78 0.53 17.41 17.49
N ALA A 79 -0.21 18.15 18.31
CA ALA A 79 0.10 19.52 18.72
C ALA A 79 1.29 19.61 19.69
N GLY A 80 1.62 18.52 20.40
CA GLY A 80 2.65 18.50 21.44
C GLY A 80 2.15 19.02 22.79
N ASP A 81 0.84 19.12 22.98
CA ASP A 81 0.19 19.46 24.23
C ASP A 81 0.02 18.18 25.06
N LEU A 82 1.04 17.86 25.85
CA LEU A 82 1.17 16.58 26.54
C LEU A 82 1.37 16.80 28.04
N ASP A 83 0.61 16.06 28.84
CA ASP A 83 0.83 15.89 30.27
C ASP A 83 0.64 14.42 30.68
N THR A 84 0.99 14.11 31.93
CA THR A 84 0.97 12.74 32.45
C THR A 84 -0.42 12.15 32.63
N GLY A 85 -1.48 12.95 32.52
CA GLY A 85 -2.88 12.51 32.64
C GLY A 85 -3.61 12.41 31.29
N LEU A 86 -2.94 12.67 30.16
CA LEU A 86 -3.58 12.69 28.85
C LEU A 86 -4.24 11.34 28.52
N VAL A 87 -3.57 10.23 28.80
CA VAL A 87 -4.06 8.90 28.44
C VAL A 87 -5.31 8.58 29.26
N GLU A 88 -5.30 8.86 30.56
CA GLU A 88 -6.40 8.62 31.48
C GLU A 88 -7.67 9.38 31.06
N ARG A 89 -7.52 10.60 30.53
CA ARG A 89 -8.64 11.41 30.04
C ARG A 89 -9.20 10.92 28.71
N GLU A 90 -8.35 10.41 27.82
CA GLU A 90 -8.70 10.09 26.44
C GLU A 90 -8.86 8.57 26.17
N VAL A 91 -8.68 7.72 27.18
CA VAL A 91 -8.56 6.26 27.03
C VAL A 91 -9.74 5.63 26.28
N ASP A 92 -10.96 6.08 26.54
CA ASP A 92 -12.18 5.54 25.92
C ASP A 92 -12.17 5.72 24.40
N GLY A 93 -11.60 6.82 23.89
CA GLY A 93 -11.42 7.07 22.47
C GLY A 93 -10.19 6.38 21.87
N LEU A 94 -9.25 5.95 22.72
CA LEU A 94 -7.99 5.32 22.32
C LEU A 94 -8.03 3.79 22.35
N VAL A 95 -9.05 3.17 22.94
CA VAL A 95 -9.24 1.71 22.89
C VAL A 95 -10.00 1.32 21.62
N ALA A 96 -9.61 0.19 21.02
CA ALA A 96 -10.22 -0.26 19.78
C ALA A 96 -11.64 -0.76 20.04
N GLN A 97 -12.57 -0.35 19.19
CA GLN A 97 -13.84 -1.05 19.06
C GLN A 97 -13.61 -2.39 18.35
N ALA A 98 -14.43 -3.39 18.68
CA ALA A 98 -14.34 -4.71 18.05
C ALA A 98 -14.45 -4.58 16.53
N VAL A 99 -13.59 -5.29 15.81
CA VAL A 99 -13.66 -5.35 14.35
C VAL A 99 -14.85 -6.24 13.98
N PRO A 100 -15.80 -5.78 13.14
CA PRO A 100 -16.95 -6.59 12.76
C PRO A 100 -16.54 -7.88 12.04
N PRO A 101 -17.25 -9.01 12.25
CA PRO A 101 -16.95 -10.30 11.62
C PRO A 101 -16.81 -10.24 10.09
N GLU A 102 -17.56 -9.37 9.43
CA GLU A 102 -17.58 -9.20 7.98
C GLU A 102 -16.25 -8.65 7.47
N VAL A 103 -15.56 -7.83 8.25
CA VAL A 103 -14.24 -7.30 7.91
C VAL A 103 -13.20 -8.42 7.91
N TYR A 104 -13.28 -9.34 8.88
CA TYR A 104 -12.43 -10.53 8.90
C TYR A 104 -12.73 -11.47 7.73
N ALA A 105 -14.01 -11.69 7.42
CA ALA A 105 -14.42 -12.50 6.28
C ALA A 105 -13.91 -11.91 4.94
N ALA A 106 -14.04 -10.60 4.75
CA ALA A 106 -13.53 -9.91 3.57
C ALA A 106 -12.00 -9.99 3.47
N ALA A 107 -11.28 -9.78 4.57
CA ALA A 107 -9.82 -9.90 4.61
C ALA A 107 -9.36 -11.33 4.28
N ALA A 108 -10.03 -12.34 4.83
CA ALA A 108 -9.76 -13.75 4.55
C ALA A 108 -10.00 -14.10 3.07
N LEU A 109 -11.10 -13.63 2.48
CA LEU A 109 -11.40 -13.83 1.06
C LEU A 109 -10.34 -13.19 0.16
N LEU A 110 -9.95 -11.95 0.43
CA LEU A 110 -8.89 -11.25 -0.30
C LEU A 110 -7.55 -11.99 -0.18
N ARG A 111 -7.20 -12.44 1.03
CA ARG A 111 -5.97 -13.23 1.24
C ARG A 111 -6.00 -14.55 0.50
N HIS A 112 -7.14 -15.24 0.49
CA HIS A 112 -7.34 -16.50 -0.23
C HIS A 112 -7.18 -16.31 -1.75
N ALA A 113 -7.79 -15.26 -2.31
CA ALA A 113 -7.66 -14.92 -3.72
C ALA A 113 -6.20 -14.61 -4.12
N ALA A 114 -5.42 -13.97 -3.23
CA ALA A 114 -4.01 -13.69 -3.47
C ALA A 114 -3.10 -14.94 -3.42
N LEU A 115 -3.54 -16.02 -2.78
CA LEU A 115 -2.85 -17.30 -2.72
C LEU A 115 -3.22 -18.23 -3.89
N GLY A 116 -4.32 -17.96 -4.59
CA GLY A 116 -4.76 -18.74 -5.73
C GLY A 116 -3.73 -18.78 -6.86
N PRO A 117 -3.73 -19.84 -7.69
CA PRO A 117 -2.85 -19.90 -8.85
C PRO A 117 -3.12 -18.70 -9.74
N ARG A 118 -2.06 -17.96 -10.10
CA ARG A 118 -2.15 -16.96 -11.16
C ARG A 118 -2.63 -17.70 -12.40
N LEU A 119 -3.88 -17.49 -12.79
CA LEU A 119 -4.40 -17.98 -14.05
C LEU A 119 -3.50 -17.36 -15.14
N GLN A 120 -2.55 -18.14 -15.65
CA GLN A 120 -1.86 -17.78 -16.88
C GLN A 120 -2.96 -17.70 -17.91
N GLY A 121 -3.14 -16.51 -18.49
CA GLY A 121 -4.12 -16.28 -19.54
C GLY A 121 -3.95 -17.33 -20.65
N PRO A 122 -4.99 -17.56 -21.47
CA PRO A 122 -4.96 -18.58 -22.50
C PRO A 122 -3.64 -18.49 -23.27
N ARG A 123 -2.80 -19.54 -23.17
CA ARG A 123 -1.64 -19.64 -24.04
C ARG A 123 -2.21 -19.80 -25.43
N ILE A 124 -2.20 -18.72 -26.21
CA ILE A 124 -2.46 -18.80 -27.63
C ILE A 124 -1.31 -19.66 -28.18
N PRO A 125 -1.57 -20.89 -28.64
CA PRO A 125 -0.52 -21.67 -29.27
C PRO A 125 0.01 -20.84 -30.44
N PRO A 126 1.33 -20.83 -30.70
CA PRO A 126 1.83 -20.21 -31.92
C PRO A 126 1.02 -20.78 -33.08
N GLY A 127 0.38 -19.89 -33.84
CA GLY A 127 -0.36 -20.29 -35.03
C GLY A 127 0.57 -21.07 -35.97
N PRO A 128 0.03 -21.93 -36.85
CA PRO A 128 0.86 -22.70 -37.77
C PRO A 128 1.82 -21.75 -38.47
N SER A 129 3.12 -22.02 -38.33
CA SER A 129 4.19 -21.31 -39.01
C SER A 129 3.92 -21.45 -40.51
N GLY A 130 3.31 -20.43 -41.10
CA GLY A 130 3.15 -20.36 -42.55
C GLY A 130 4.54 -20.46 -43.17
N HIS A 131 4.76 -21.48 -43.98
CA HIS A 131 5.91 -21.49 -44.87
C HIS A 131 5.84 -20.22 -45.73
N PRO A 132 6.94 -19.46 -45.88
CA PRO A 132 6.93 -18.33 -46.78
C PRO A 132 6.56 -18.83 -48.18
N GLY A 133 5.41 -18.35 -48.68
CA GLY A 133 5.01 -18.58 -50.06
C GLY A 133 6.06 -18.00 -51.01
N PRO A 134 6.09 -18.44 -52.27
CA PRO A 134 7.01 -17.90 -53.27
C PRO A 134 6.85 -16.38 -53.36
N PRO A 135 7.95 -15.62 -53.58
CA PRO A 135 7.88 -14.18 -53.67
C PRO A 135 6.91 -13.77 -54.79
N GLY A 136 5.84 -13.08 -54.41
CA GLY A 136 4.95 -12.44 -55.36
C GLY A 136 5.67 -11.34 -56.15
N PRO A 137 5.16 -10.96 -57.33
CA PRO A 137 5.76 -9.90 -58.13
C PRO A 137 5.82 -8.60 -57.33
N GLN A 138 6.97 -7.93 -57.41
CA GLN A 138 7.28 -6.72 -56.66
C GLN A 138 6.33 -5.60 -57.11
N GLY A 139 5.43 -5.17 -56.22
CA GLY A 139 4.59 -3.99 -56.44
C GLY A 139 5.44 -2.71 -56.52
N PRO A 140 4.90 -1.63 -57.12
CA PRO A 140 5.62 -0.36 -57.24
C PRO A 140 6.01 0.19 -55.85
N PRO A 141 7.10 0.99 -55.75
CA PRO A 141 7.59 1.49 -54.47
C PRO A 141 6.50 2.28 -53.74
N ALA A 142 6.30 1.95 -52.46
CA ALA A 142 5.38 2.65 -51.59
C ALA A 142 5.80 4.12 -51.43
N ARG A 143 4.84 5.03 -51.52
CA ARG A 143 5.05 6.45 -51.20
C ARG A 143 5.45 6.59 -49.72
N PRO A 144 6.37 7.48 -49.36
CA PRO A 144 6.77 7.69 -47.97
C PRO A 144 5.54 8.08 -47.13
N GLY A 145 5.31 7.30 -46.06
CA GLY A 145 4.26 7.56 -45.07
C GLY A 145 4.60 8.77 -44.19
N PRO A 146 3.58 9.39 -43.55
CA PRO A 146 3.79 10.53 -42.66
C PRO A 146 4.62 10.16 -41.42
N PRO A 147 5.32 11.14 -40.80
CA PRO A 147 6.20 10.91 -39.66
C PRO A 147 5.46 10.37 -38.42
N PRO A 148 6.10 9.52 -37.61
CA PRO A 148 5.48 8.92 -36.43
C PRO A 148 5.30 9.96 -35.33
N GLY A 149 4.05 10.30 -35.00
CA GLY A 149 3.79 11.28 -33.95
C GLY A 149 2.33 11.67 -33.78
N SER A 150 1.50 10.75 -33.29
CA SER A 150 0.43 11.00 -32.31
C SER A 150 -0.57 9.84 -32.32
N ILE A 151 -0.37 8.88 -31.41
CA ILE A 151 -1.46 7.97 -31.04
C ILE A 151 -2.44 8.82 -30.23
N ARG A 152 -3.56 9.20 -30.84
CA ARG A 152 -4.70 9.77 -30.13
C ARG A 152 -5.51 8.61 -29.56
N SER A 153 -5.37 8.35 -28.27
CA SER A 153 -6.28 7.44 -27.57
C SER A 153 -7.68 8.08 -27.49
N PRO A 154 -8.75 7.37 -27.89
CA PRO A 154 -10.11 7.84 -27.69
C PRO A 154 -10.45 7.87 -26.20
N CYS A 155 -11.04 8.98 -25.75
CA CYS A 155 -11.46 9.21 -24.38
C CYS A 155 -12.88 8.64 -24.19
N PRO A 156 -13.10 7.60 -23.35
CA PRO A 156 -14.44 7.13 -23.05
C PRO A 156 -15.06 8.00 -21.96
N THR A 157 -16.19 8.58 -22.34
CA THR A 157 -17.24 9.23 -21.54
C THR A 157 -17.34 8.83 -20.06
N ALA A 158 -17.26 9.87 -19.23
CA ALA A 158 -17.99 10.13 -17.99
C ALA A 158 -17.88 9.13 -16.81
N GLY A 159 -17.08 9.53 -15.82
CA GLY A 159 -17.46 9.42 -14.41
C GLY A 159 -16.80 8.29 -13.60
N VAL A 160 -15.57 8.52 -13.12
CA VAL A 160 -15.00 8.19 -11.79
C VAL A 160 -13.47 8.29 -11.92
N TRP A 161 -12.82 9.13 -11.12
CA TRP A 161 -11.38 9.39 -11.18
C TRP A 161 -10.65 8.62 -10.07
N ALA A 162 -9.71 7.75 -10.44
CA ALA A 162 -8.71 7.20 -9.53
C ALA A 162 -7.38 7.93 -9.77
N ALA A 163 -6.75 8.39 -8.68
CA ALA A 163 -5.48 9.09 -8.72
C ALA A 163 -4.31 8.11 -8.85
N SER A 164 -3.39 8.41 -9.76
CA SER A 164 -2.01 7.93 -9.68
C SER A 164 -1.07 9.04 -10.16
N VAL A 165 -0.01 9.27 -9.37
CA VAL A 165 1.07 10.26 -9.56
C VAL A 165 2.38 9.47 -9.35
N PRO A 166 3.53 9.82 -9.97
CA PRO A 166 3.84 11.05 -10.70
C PRO A 166 4.41 10.86 -12.12
N GLY A 167 4.14 11.85 -12.98
CA GLY A 167 5.03 12.17 -14.09
C GLY A 167 4.33 12.73 -15.33
N ARG A 168 4.35 14.06 -15.47
CA ARG A 168 3.89 14.89 -16.60
C ARG A 168 2.37 15.16 -16.69
N LEU A 169 2.01 16.36 -16.24
CA LEU A 169 0.75 17.05 -16.54
C LEU A 169 0.72 17.41 -18.04
N THR A 170 -0.23 16.90 -18.80
CA THR A 170 -0.69 17.55 -20.04
C THR A 170 -2.06 18.14 -19.75
N THR A 171 -2.16 19.46 -19.79
CA THR A 171 -3.41 20.19 -19.60
C THR A 171 -4.32 19.89 -20.79
N CYS A 172 -5.48 19.27 -20.52
CA CYS A 172 -6.56 19.19 -21.51
C CYS A 172 -7.23 20.56 -21.58
N GLY A 173 -6.79 21.40 -22.51
CA GLY A 173 -7.33 22.73 -22.72
C GLY A 173 -8.81 22.64 -23.11
N ARG A 174 -9.70 23.15 -22.25
CA ARG A 174 -11.06 23.56 -22.63
C ARG A 174 -10.93 24.59 -23.74
N ARG A 175 -11.32 24.26 -24.98
CA ARG A 175 -11.68 25.32 -25.94
C ARG A 175 -12.96 25.95 -25.43
N GLY A 176 -12.81 27.11 -24.79
CA GLY A 176 -13.90 28.02 -24.53
C GLY A 176 -14.54 28.40 -25.86
N ARG A 177 -15.85 28.18 -25.95
CA ARG A 177 -16.73 28.80 -26.93
C ARG A 177 -16.90 30.25 -26.48
N ILE A 178 -16.37 31.19 -27.25
CA ILE A 178 -16.68 32.63 -27.16
C ILE A 178 -17.87 32.85 -28.13
N PRO A 179 -18.85 33.70 -27.78
CA PRO A 179 -20.26 33.57 -28.20
C PRO A 179 -20.54 33.59 -29.69
#